data_AF-B9SW65-F1
#
_entry.id   AF-B9SW65-F1
#
_cell.length_a   1.000
_cell.length_b   1.000
_cell.length_c   1.000
_cell.angle_alpha   90.00
_cell.angle_beta   90.00
_cell.angle_gamma   90.00
#
_symmetry.space_group_name_H-M   'P 1'
#
loop_
_entity.id
_entity.type
_entity.pdbx_description
1 polymer ?
#
loop_
_entity_poly.entity_id
_entity_poly.type
_entity_poly.pdbx_seq_one_letter_code
_entity_poly.pdbx_strand_id
1 'polypeptide(L)'
;MKELTEILAVVLGMMIMYSFQAYSQDPFNDLRIDCGASKSTPATDNDSVFWLPDDSYIKTGKNHLLTCSQNFRPLNILRYFPDGNKSCYNLPFYVSDKKFLFRAGFYYGNYDALLTPPIFNLETDGNLWAAVTTSMSEDEPIYHEMVYKINGDTSQVCLVRTSDDVPFISSLEAIYFLMDNLYHLYGLMENKTALLLHSRINYGANDSIGLVSLLPYIA
;
A
#
# COMPACT_ATOMS: atom_id res chain seq x y z
N MET A 1 -55.23 -0.59 -6.04
CA MET A 1 -54.26 -0.09 -7.04
C MET A 1 -53.16 0.76 -6.39
N LYS A 2 -53.49 1.78 -5.58
CA LYS A 2 -52.51 2.64 -4.89
C LYS A 2 -51.56 1.89 -3.93
N GLU A 3 -52.10 0.96 -3.15
CA GLU A 3 -51.31 0.08 -2.25
C GLU A 3 -50.27 -0.76 -3.00
N LEU A 4 -50.64 -1.30 -4.16
CA LEU A 4 -49.77 -2.16 -4.97
C LEU A 4 -48.61 -1.35 -5.59
N THR A 5 -48.87 -0.11 -5.98
CA THR A 5 -47.84 0.80 -6.50
C THR A 5 -46.85 1.25 -5.42
N GLU A 6 -47.30 1.44 -4.18
CA GLU A 6 -46.42 1.80 -3.05
C GLU A 6 -45.50 0.64 -2.65
N ILE A 7 -46.04 -0.59 -2.59
CA ILE A 7 -45.25 -1.80 -2.32
C ILE A 7 -44.20 -2.02 -3.42
N LEU A 8 -44.58 -1.86 -4.70
CA LEU A 8 -43.66 -2.02 -5.82
C LEU A 8 -42.51 -1.00 -5.77
N ALA A 9 -42.79 0.25 -5.41
CA ALA A 9 -41.77 1.30 -5.28
C ALA A 9 -40.78 1.00 -4.13
N VAL A 10 -41.27 0.47 -3.01
CA VAL A 10 -40.44 0.07 -1.87
C VAL A 10 -39.54 -1.12 -2.21
N VAL A 11 -40.06 -2.12 -2.92
CA VAL A 11 -39.28 -3.27 -3.38
C VAL A 11 -38.23 -2.85 -4.41
N LEU A 12 -38.59 -1.98 -5.36
CA LEU A 12 -37.65 -1.45 -6.35
C LEU A 12 -36.54 -0.63 -5.66
N GLY A 13 -36.89 0.20 -4.67
CA GLY A 13 -35.94 0.96 -3.86
C GLY A 13 -34.99 0.07 -3.06
N MET A 14 -35.49 -1.02 -2.46
CA MET A 14 -34.65 -2.02 -1.80
C MET A 14 -33.71 -2.72 -2.79
N MET A 15 -34.21 -3.13 -3.97
CA MET A 15 -33.39 -3.75 -5.02
C MET A 15 -32.30 -2.82 -5.54
N ILE A 16 -32.57 -1.51 -5.64
CA ILE A 16 -31.59 -0.49 -6.00
C ILE A 16 -30.53 -0.37 -4.88
N MET A 17 -30.90 -0.37 -3.60
CA MET A 17 -29.94 -0.39 -2.49
C MET A 17 -29.08 -1.66 -2.45
N TYR A 18 -29.64 -2.83 -2.75
CA TYR A 18 -28.89 -4.09 -2.84
C TYR A 18 -27.90 -4.11 -4.02
N SER A 19 -28.23 -3.45 -5.13
CA SER A 19 -27.30 -3.34 -6.27
C SER A 19 -26.18 -2.32 -6.05
N PHE A 20 -26.35 -1.34 -5.15
CA PHE A 20 -25.26 -0.47 -4.71
C PHE A 20 -24.21 -1.17 -3.81
N GLN A 21 -24.50 -2.37 -3.28
CA GLN A 21 -23.51 -3.18 -2.54
C GLN A 21 -22.67 -4.08 -3.44
N ALA A 22 -22.90 -4.09 -4.75
CA ALA A 22 -22.10 -4.82 -5.73
C ALA A 22 -20.93 -3.98 -6.30
N TYR A 23 -20.34 -3.09 -5.49
CA TYR A 23 -18.96 -2.68 -5.72
C TYR A 23 -18.11 -3.87 -5.33
N SER A 24 -17.25 -4.37 -6.23
CA SER A 24 -16.39 -5.53 -6.00
C SER A 24 -15.62 -5.37 -4.69
N GLN A 25 -16.13 -5.91 -3.58
CA GLN A 25 -15.36 -6.05 -2.37
C GLN A 25 -14.34 -7.13 -2.68
N ASP A 26 -13.09 -6.73 -2.85
CA ASP A 26 -11.98 -7.66 -2.84
C ASP A 26 -12.10 -8.48 -1.54
N PRO A 27 -12.33 -9.80 -1.63
CA PRO A 27 -12.57 -10.63 -0.46
C PRO A 27 -11.40 -10.63 0.53
N PHE A 28 -10.21 -10.16 0.10
CA PHE A 28 -9.00 -10.15 0.92
C PHE A 28 -8.60 -8.77 1.46
N ASN A 29 -9.32 -7.71 1.08
CA ASN A 29 -9.04 -6.31 1.46
C ASN A 29 -7.66 -5.79 1.05
N ASP A 30 -7.33 -5.85 -0.25
CA ASP A 30 -6.15 -5.16 -0.77
C ASP A 30 -6.13 -3.69 -0.34
N LEU A 31 -5.04 -3.28 0.30
CA LEU A 31 -4.80 -1.90 0.68
C LEU A 31 -3.78 -1.28 -0.28
N ARG A 32 -4.16 -0.13 -0.84
CA ARG A 32 -3.29 0.75 -1.63
C ARG A 32 -3.44 2.15 -1.04
N ILE A 33 -2.41 2.65 -0.40
CA ILE A 33 -2.47 3.85 0.45
C ILE A 33 -1.52 4.92 -0.09
N ASP A 34 -2.09 6.05 -0.54
CA ASP A 34 -1.38 7.25 -0.98
C ASP A 34 -1.12 8.12 0.27
N CYS A 35 0.14 8.12 0.72
CA CYS A 35 0.50 8.63 2.04
C CYS A 35 0.56 10.16 2.03
N GLY A 36 -0.32 10.78 2.82
CA GLY A 36 -0.48 12.23 2.89
C GLY A 36 -1.50 12.81 1.91
N ALA A 37 -2.09 12.01 1.02
CA ALA A 37 -3.19 12.44 0.19
C ALA A 37 -4.44 12.75 1.02
N SER A 38 -5.21 13.77 0.59
CA SER A 38 -6.45 14.18 1.26
C SER A 38 -7.71 13.53 0.68
N LYS A 39 -7.57 12.80 -0.43
CA LYS A 39 -8.65 12.11 -1.12
C LYS A 39 -8.09 10.92 -1.89
N SER A 40 -9.00 10.06 -2.35
CA SER A 40 -8.60 8.96 -3.20
C SER A 40 -8.00 9.47 -4.53
N THR A 41 -6.92 8.84 -4.95
CA THR A 41 -6.13 9.19 -6.14
C THR A 41 -6.01 7.97 -7.07
N PRO A 42 -6.18 8.12 -8.40
CA PRO A 42 -5.86 7.01 -9.31
C PRO A 42 -4.34 6.86 -9.39
N ALA A 43 -3.84 5.66 -9.69
CA ALA A 43 -2.41 5.40 -9.82
C ALA A 43 -1.74 6.25 -10.92
N THR A 44 -2.42 6.42 -12.07
CA THR A 44 -2.05 7.33 -13.16
C THR A 44 -3.30 8.03 -13.70
N ASP A 45 -3.15 8.97 -14.63
CA ASP A 45 -4.28 9.77 -15.17
C ASP A 45 -5.42 8.94 -15.76
N ASN A 46 -5.11 7.75 -16.30
CA ASN A 46 -6.07 6.86 -16.97
C ASN A 46 -6.23 5.51 -16.26
N ASP A 47 -5.77 5.39 -15.01
CA ASP A 47 -5.86 4.13 -14.27
C ASP A 47 -7.23 3.96 -13.60
N SER A 48 -7.72 2.73 -13.57
CA SER A 48 -8.92 2.34 -12.81
C SER A 48 -8.58 1.90 -11.38
N VAL A 49 -7.29 1.72 -11.06
CA VAL A 49 -6.82 1.41 -9.71
C VAL A 49 -6.66 2.69 -8.91
N PHE A 50 -7.41 2.76 -7.81
CA PHE A 50 -7.39 3.88 -6.88
C PHE A 50 -6.64 3.55 -5.60
N TRP A 51 -5.97 4.57 -5.09
CA TRP A 51 -5.27 4.60 -3.83
C TRP A 51 -6.07 5.42 -2.83
N LEU A 52 -6.09 4.98 -1.58
CA LEU A 52 -6.83 5.57 -0.47
C LEU A 52 -5.93 6.56 0.28
N PRO A 53 -6.49 7.64 0.84
CA PRO A 53 -5.76 8.50 1.77
C PRO A 53 -5.40 7.72 3.04
N ASP A 54 -4.31 8.14 3.70
CA ASP A 54 -3.76 7.39 4.83
C ASP A 54 -4.34 7.71 6.22
N ASP A 55 -5.24 8.70 6.30
CA ASP A 55 -5.78 9.20 7.58
C ASP A 55 -6.49 8.12 8.40
N SER A 56 -7.00 7.05 7.77
CA SER A 56 -7.63 5.92 8.46
C SER A 56 -6.63 4.97 9.13
N TYR A 57 -5.36 4.99 8.72
CA TYR A 57 -4.34 4.01 9.12
C TYR A 57 -3.26 4.62 10.03
N ILE A 58 -3.06 5.94 9.97
CA ILE A 58 -2.12 6.67 10.82
C ILE A 58 -2.68 8.06 11.19
N LYS A 59 -2.33 8.56 12.38
CA LYS A 59 -2.82 9.85 12.92
C LYS A 59 -1.73 10.90 13.14
N THR A 60 -0.47 10.50 13.04
CA THR A 60 0.69 11.37 13.28
C THR A 60 1.33 11.79 11.96
N GLY A 61 2.34 12.65 12.03
CA GLY A 61 3.08 13.14 10.87
C GLY A 61 2.41 14.34 10.20
N LYS A 62 3.09 14.83 9.17
CA LYS A 62 2.70 15.99 8.37
C LYS A 62 2.82 15.63 6.90
N ASN A 63 2.02 16.26 6.06
CA ASN A 63 1.99 15.97 4.63
C ASN A 63 2.79 17.04 3.88
N HIS A 64 3.46 16.65 2.80
CA HIS A 64 4.15 17.58 1.91
C HIS A 64 3.85 17.24 0.45
N LEU A 65 3.37 18.23 -0.30
CA LEU A 65 3.18 18.13 -1.75
C LEU A 65 4.50 18.44 -2.44
N LEU A 66 5.02 17.51 -3.22
CA LEU A 66 6.28 17.67 -3.92
C LEU A 66 6.13 18.57 -5.14
N THR A 67 7.22 19.24 -5.51
CA THR A 67 7.26 20.16 -6.65
C THR A 67 7.25 19.44 -7.99
N CYS A 68 7.93 18.29 -8.06
CA CYS A 68 8.03 17.47 -9.28
C CYS A 68 6.92 16.43 -9.26
N SER A 69 5.93 16.59 -10.15
CA SER A 69 4.87 15.60 -10.33
C SER A 69 5.41 14.36 -11.03
N GLN A 70 5.25 13.22 -10.38
CA GLN A 70 5.48 11.89 -10.89
C GLN A 70 4.30 11.42 -11.74
N ASN A 71 4.57 10.58 -12.73
CA ASN A 71 3.54 9.89 -13.51
C ASN A 71 2.69 8.97 -12.62
N PHE A 72 3.35 8.32 -11.66
CA PHE A 72 2.69 7.53 -10.63
C PHE A 72 2.28 8.45 -9.47
N ARG A 73 0.98 8.80 -9.43
CA ARG A 73 0.43 9.84 -8.56
C ARG A 73 0.63 9.60 -7.05
N PRO A 74 0.63 8.36 -6.53
CA PRO A 74 0.93 8.08 -5.12
C PRO A 74 2.35 8.42 -4.66
N LEU A 75 3.18 9.03 -5.51
CA LEU A 75 4.49 9.56 -5.14
C LEU A 75 4.52 11.09 -5.10
N ASN A 76 3.42 11.77 -5.43
CA ASN A 76 3.38 13.24 -5.50
C ASN A 76 3.26 13.90 -4.12
N ILE A 77 2.75 13.16 -3.14
CA ILE A 77 2.62 13.61 -1.77
C ILE A 77 3.37 12.58 -0.90
N LEU A 78 4.00 13.07 0.15
CA LEU A 78 4.55 12.21 1.19
C LEU A 78 4.00 12.62 2.55
N ARG A 79 3.97 11.66 3.47
CA ARG A 79 3.83 11.92 4.91
C ARG A 79 5.17 11.75 5.59
N TYR A 80 5.60 12.76 6.33
CA TYR A 80 6.84 12.75 7.11
C TYR A 80 6.57 12.88 8.61
N PHE A 81 7.48 12.35 9.43
CA PHE A 81 7.31 12.21 10.88
C PHE A 81 8.39 12.99 11.63
N PRO A 82 8.22 14.32 11.82
CA PRO A 82 9.20 15.17 12.49
C PRO A 82 9.20 15.02 14.01
N ASP A 83 8.20 14.33 14.57
CA ASP A 83 8.04 14.12 16.00
C ASP A 83 8.04 12.62 16.33
N GLY A 84 8.68 12.27 17.46
CA GLY A 84 8.75 10.88 17.95
C GLY A 84 9.79 10.02 17.24
N ASN A 85 10.11 8.86 17.85
CA ASN A 85 11.13 7.94 17.33
C ASN A 85 10.54 6.81 16.47
N LYS A 86 9.22 6.60 16.52
CA LYS A 86 8.53 5.50 15.83
C LYS A 86 7.12 5.93 15.47
N SER A 87 6.75 5.78 14.20
CA SER A 87 5.42 6.07 13.67
C SER A 87 4.89 4.86 12.92
N CYS A 88 3.70 4.38 13.26
CA CYS A 88 3.16 3.10 12.76
C CYS A 88 1.82 3.28 12.07
N TYR A 89 1.72 2.74 10.86
CA TYR A 89 0.46 2.49 10.17
C TYR A 89 -0.16 1.23 10.76
N ASN A 90 -1.45 1.28 11.11
CA ASN A 90 -2.23 0.11 11.52
C ASN A 90 -3.09 -0.31 10.34
N LEU A 91 -2.80 -1.46 9.76
CA LEU A 91 -3.48 -1.99 8.57
C LEU A 91 -4.49 -3.07 8.96
N PRO A 92 -5.80 -2.87 8.72
CA PRO A 92 -6.81 -3.88 8.95
C PRO A 92 -6.98 -4.82 7.75
N PHE A 93 -7.23 -6.10 8.02
CA PHE A 93 -7.48 -7.14 7.04
C PHE A 93 -8.77 -7.89 7.38
N TYR A 94 -9.52 -8.35 6.37
CA TYR A 94 -10.75 -9.13 6.60
C TYR A 94 -10.50 -10.61 6.89
N VAL A 95 -9.27 -11.07 6.67
CA VAL A 95 -8.84 -12.45 6.83
C VAL A 95 -7.61 -12.49 7.72
N SER A 96 -7.52 -13.53 8.55
CA SER A 96 -6.36 -13.76 9.40
C SER A 96 -5.42 -14.81 8.83
N ASP A 97 -4.15 -14.75 9.25
CA ASP A 97 -3.12 -15.76 8.96
C ASP A 97 -2.87 -15.98 7.46
N LYS A 98 -3.09 -14.92 6.67
CA LYS A 98 -2.88 -14.89 5.23
C LYS A 98 -1.57 -14.21 4.86
N LYS A 99 -1.06 -14.55 3.69
CA LYS A 99 0.13 -13.90 3.12
C LYS A 99 -0.29 -12.71 2.28
N PHE A 100 0.41 -11.60 2.49
CA PHE A 100 0.26 -10.39 1.69
C PHE A 100 1.63 -9.97 1.15
N LEU A 101 1.63 -9.43 -0.06
CA LEU A 101 2.74 -8.62 -0.55
C LEU A 101 2.59 -7.23 0.06
N PHE A 102 3.55 -6.86 0.90
CA PHE A 102 3.72 -5.49 1.35
C PHE A 102 4.72 -4.79 0.43
N ARG A 103 4.40 -3.55 0.03
CA ARG A 103 5.33 -2.65 -0.66
C ARG A 103 5.27 -1.27 -0.01
N ALA A 104 6.40 -0.75 0.43
CA ALA A 104 6.54 0.62 0.89
C ALA A 104 7.38 1.42 -0.13
N GLY A 105 6.87 2.57 -0.57
CA GLY A 105 7.51 3.44 -1.54
C GLY A 105 7.95 4.77 -0.92
N PHE A 106 9.15 5.19 -1.30
CA PHE A 106 9.84 6.35 -0.76
C PHE A 106 10.36 7.22 -1.90
N TYR A 107 9.74 8.36 -2.13
CA TYR A 107 10.23 9.39 -3.03
C TYR A 107 10.55 10.66 -2.25
N TYR A 108 11.85 10.98 -2.09
CA TYR A 108 12.31 12.07 -1.22
C TYR A 108 11.98 13.45 -1.81
N GLY A 109 12.25 13.66 -3.10
CA GLY A 109 11.94 14.90 -3.81
C GLY A 109 12.51 16.17 -3.16
N ASN A 110 13.50 16.05 -2.27
CA ASN A 110 14.07 17.14 -1.47
C ASN A 110 13.00 17.99 -0.73
N TYR A 111 11.97 17.33 -0.18
CA TYR A 111 10.80 18.00 0.41
C TYR A 111 11.13 18.97 1.57
N ASP A 112 12.25 18.75 2.26
CA ASP A 112 12.72 19.56 3.39
C ASP A 112 13.80 20.58 3.01
N ALA A 113 14.18 20.63 1.73
CA ALA A 113 15.23 21.49 1.18
C ALA A 113 16.63 21.29 1.80
N LEU A 114 16.90 20.13 2.42
CA LEU A 114 18.19 19.84 3.07
C LEU A 114 19.22 19.18 2.16
N LEU A 115 18.82 18.70 0.98
CA LEU A 115 19.67 17.98 0.04
C LEU A 115 20.37 16.76 0.67
N THR A 116 19.81 16.24 1.76
CA THR A 116 20.39 15.17 2.56
C THR A 116 19.30 14.12 2.79
N PRO A 117 19.18 13.13 1.89
CA PRO A 117 18.15 12.11 1.99
C PRO A 117 18.29 11.34 3.31
N PRO A 118 17.22 11.20 4.10
CA PRO A 118 17.27 10.56 5.41
C PRO A 118 17.46 9.05 5.32
N ILE A 119 18.06 8.47 6.37
CA ILE A 119 18.16 7.02 6.58
C ILE A 119 17.35 6.66 7.83
N PHE A 120 16.52 5.62 7.73
CA PHE A 120 15.69 5.16 8.85
C PHE A 120 15.35 3.69 8.69
N ASN A 121 14.80 3.07 9.74
CA ASN A 121 14.36 1.68 9.69
C ASN A 121 12.87 1.59 9.35
N LEU A 122 12.54 0.55 8.59
CA LEU A 122 11.20 0.08 8.33
C LEU A 122 10.99 -1.23 9.08
N GLU A 123 9.91 -1.32 9.84
CA GLU A 123 9.55 -2.51 10.61
C GLU A 123 8.15 -3.00 10.25
N THR A 124 7.93 -4.31 10.38
CA THR A 124 6.59 -4.89 10.39
C THR A 124 6.34 -5.69 11.66
N ASP A 125 5.23 -5.43 12.34
CA ASP A 125 4.88 -6.04 13.64
C ASP A 125 6.04 -6.07 14.67
N GLY A 126 6.87 -5.02 14.66
CA GLY A 126 8.05 -4.87 15.53
C GLY A 126 9.31 -5.62 15.09
N ASN A 127 9.31 -6.24 13.90
CA ASN A 127 10.48 -6.88 13.31
C ASN A 127 11.07 -5.99 12.21
N LEU A 128 12.40 -5.94 12.10
CA LEU A 128 13.07 -5.20 11.04
C LEU A 128 12.69 -5.77 9.67
N TRP A 129 12.11 -4.93 8.82
CA TRP A 129 11.86 -5.22 7.42
C TRP A 129 13.06 -4.76 6.58
N ALA A 130 13.45 -3.49 6.71
CA ALA A 130 14.57 -2.93 5.96
C ALA A 130 15.21 -1.73 6.67
N ALA A 131 16.49 -1.48 6.40
CA ALA A 131 17.08 -0.16 6.57
C ALA A 131 16.86 0.63 5.27
N VAL A 132 16.04 1.67 5.33
CA VAL A 132 15.68 2.50 4.19
C VAL A 132 16.79 3.51 3.96
N THR A 133 17.47 3.39 2.83
CA THR A 133 18.45 4.37 2.36
C THR A 133 17.81 5.13 1.20
N THR A 134 17.37 6.36 1.45
CA THR A 134 16.69 7.17 0.43
C THR A 134 17.71 7.86 -0.49
N SER A 135 17.24 8.40 -1.62
CA SER A 135 18.10 8.93 -2.68
C SER A 135 17.72 10.35 -3.06
N MET A 136 18.71 11.10 -3.56
CA MET A 136 18.51 12.38 -4.25
C MET A 136 18.00 12.21 -5.68
N SER A 137 18.01 10.99 -6.23
CA SER A 137 17.56 10.72 -7.59
C SER A 137 16.08 11.06 -7.74
N GLU A 138 15.76 12.00 -8.61
CA GLU A 138 14.38 12.38 -8.93
C GLU A 138 13.67 11.35 -9.84
N ASP A 139 14.44 10.45 -10.45
CA ASP A 139 13.91 9.50 -11.44
C ASP A 139 13.54 8.14 -10.82
N GLU A 140 14.00 7.83 -9.61
CA GLU A 140 13.85 6.50 -9.03
C GLU A 140 13.37 6.54 -7.56
N PRO A 141 12.07 6.32 -7.29
CA PRO A 141 11.60 6.02 -5.95
C PRO A 141 12.24 4.74 -5.41
N ILE A 142 12.54 4.71 -4.12
CA ILE A 142 13.01 3.51 -3.44
C ILE A 142 11.81 2.69 -3.00
N TYR A 143 11.81 1.40 -3.33
CA TYR A 143 10.78 0.46 -2.88
C TYR A 143 11.39 -0.63 -2.02
N HIS A 144 10.72 -0.95 -0.92
CA HIS A 144 10.95 -2.17 -0.17
C HIS A 144 9.73 -3.08 -0.32
N GLU A 145 9.96 -4.34 -0.65
CA GLU A 145 8.93 -5.35 -0.86
C GLU A 145 9.18 -6.55 0.03
N MET A 146 8.11 -7.10 0.60
CA MET A 146 8.14 -8.40 1.25
C MET A 146 6.83 -9.15 1.02
N VAL A 147 6.92 -10.48 0.96
CA VAL A 147 5.77 -11.33 1.24
C VAL A 147 5.80 -11.63 2.73
N TYR A 148 4.71 -11.31 3.43
CA TYR A 148 4.62 -11.47 4.88
C TYR A 148 3.33 -12.18 5.26
N LYS A 149 3.44 -13.17 6.16
CA LYS A 149 2.26 -13.82 6.74
C LYS A 149 1.83 -13.06 7.98
N ILE A 150 0.73 -12.32 7.87
CA ILE A 150 0.15 -11.58 9.00
C ILE A 150 -0.32 -12.55 10.08
N ASN A 151 -0.41 -12.08 11.32
CA ASN A 151 -0.90 -12.86 12.46
C ASN A 151 -2.16 -12.18 13.01
N GLY A 152 -3.32 -12.82 12.88
CA GLY A 152 -4.60 -12.16 13.13
C GLY A 152 -5.06 -11.28 11.96
N ASP A 153 -5.93 -10.32 12.24
CA ASP A 153 -6.64 -9.46 11.28
C ASP A 153 -6.02 -8.05 11.14
N THR A 154 -4.86 -7.83 11.72
CA THR A 154 -4.16 -6.54 11.68
C THR A 154 -2.66 -6.76 11.52
N SER A 155 -1.99 -5.79 10.89
CA SER A 155 -0.53 -5.72 10.91
C SER A 155 -0.08 -4.26 10.97
N GLN A 156 1.09 -4.04 11.57
CA GLN A 156 1.70 -2.73 11.66
C GLN A 156 2.87 -2.60 10.70
N VAL A 157 2.96 -1.46 10.03
CA VAL A 157 4.15 -1.02 9.29
C VAL A 157 4.66 0.26 9.94
N CYS A 158 5.87 0.22 10.48
CA CYS A 158 6.42 1.30 11.28
C CYS A 158 7.69 1.88 10.66
N LEU A 159 7.77 3.21 10.65
CA LEU A 159 8.98 3.96 10.36
C LEU A 159 9.66 4.32 11.68
N VAL A 160 10.94 3.97 11.82
CA VAL A 160 11.71 4.10 13.06
C VAL A 160 12.98 4.90 12.82
N ARG A 161 13.18 5.95 13.61
CA ARG A 161 14.38 6.77 13.54
C ARG A 161 15.61 5.99 13.99
N THR A 162 16.68 6.12 13.22
CA THR A 162 18.02 5.61 13.55
C THR A 162 18.96 6.72 14.02
N SER A 163 18.65 7.97 13.68
CA SER A 163 19.41 9.19 13.98
C SER A 163 18.44 10.38 14.15
N ASP A 164 18.93 11.61 13.95
CA ASP A 164 18.11 12.82 13.86
C ASP A 164 17.34 12.94 12.52
N ASP A 165 17.54 11.99 11.61
CA ASP A 165 16.84 11.93 10.32
C ASP A 165 15.31 11.82 10.51
N VAL A 166 14.57 12.48 9.62
CA VAL A 166 13.10 12.53 9.63
C VAL A 166 12.55 11.46 8.67
N PRO A 167 11.92 10.38 9.17
CA PRO A 167 11.35 9.36 8.31
C PRO A 167 10.16 9.90 7.53
N PHE A 168 9.97 9.39 6.32
CA PHE A 168 8.83 9.69 5.47
C PHE A 168 8.39 8.47 4.67
N ILE A 169 7.18 8.50 4.13
CA ILE A 169 6.64 7.48 3.22
C ILE A 169 5.72 8.15 2.19
N SER A 170 5.76 7.66 0.96
CA SER A 170 4.94 8.17 -0.15
C SER A 170 3.78 7.21 -0.45
N SER A 171 4.06 5.90 -0.49
CA SER A 171 3.05 4.90 -0.81
C SER A 171 3.20 3.64 0.05
N LEU A 172 2.06 3.01 0.37
CA LEU A 172 2.03 1.75 1.11
C LEU A 172 0.98 0.80 0.52
N GLU A 173 1.41 -0.41 0.18
CA GLU A 173 0.54 -1.48 -0.31
C GLU A 173 0.56 -2.67 0.64
N ALA A 174 -0.59 -3.31 0.80
CA ALA A 174 -0.73 -4.65 1.33
C ALA A 174 -1.73 -5.41 0.46
N ILE A 175 -1.20 -6.18 -0.49
CA ILE A 175 -1.96 -6.87 -1.54
C ILE A 175 -1.99 -8.36 -1.23
N TYR A 176 -3.16 -8.98 -1.31
CA TYR A 176 -3.28 -10.41 -1.06
C TYR A 176 -2.33 -11.20 -1.98
N PHE A 177 -1.51 -12.05 -1.36
CA PHE A 177 -0.55 -12.83 -2.11
C PHE A 177 -1.28 -14.01 -2.75
N LEU A 178 -1.59 -13.90 -4.04
CA LEU A 178 -2.37 -14.90 -4.79
C LEU A 178 -1.79 -16.33 -4.71
N MET A 179 -0.49 -16.46 -4.43
CA MET A 179 0.21 -17.74 -4.27
C MET A 179 0.17 -18.27 -2.83
N ASP A 180 -0.61 -17.68 -1.92
CA ASP A 180 -0.72 -18.09 -0.52
C ASP A 180 -1.02 -19.59 -0.36
N ASN A 181 -1.92 -20.10 -1.20
CA ASN A 181 -2.37 -21.50 -1.18
C ASN A 181 -1.43 -22.48 -1.92
N LEU A 182 -0.34 -22.01 -2.54
CA LEU A 182 0.65 -22.89 -3.16
C LEU A 182 1.56 -23.49 -2.08
N TYR A 183 1.01 -24.51 -1.40
CA TYR A 183 1.62 -25.20 -0.26
C TYR A 183 3.07 -25.64 -0.54
N HIS A 184 3.37 -26.04 -1.78
CA HIS A 184 4.70 -26.53 -2.15
C HIS A 184 5.77 -25.44 -2.28
N LEU A 185 5.39 -24.18 -2.51
CA LEU A 185 6.34 -23.07 -2.71
C LEU A 185 6.41 -22.15 -1.50
N TYR A 186 5.24 -21.85 -0.89
CA TYR A 186 5.13 -20.87 0.18
C TYR A 186 4.45 -21.44 1.44
N GLY A 187 4.10 -22.74 1.45
CA GLY A 187 3.45 -23.36 2.60
C GLY A 187 4.33 -23.47 3.85
N LEU A 188 5.65 -23.36 3.68
CA LEU A 188 6.63 -23.37 4.79
C LEU A 188 6.79 -22.00 5.45
N MET A 189 6.15 -20.94 4.94
CA MET A 189 6.12 -19.65 5.64
C MET A 189 5.15 -19.74 6.82
N GLU A 190 5.71 -19.77 8.02
CA GLU A 190 4.96 -19.73 9.28
C GLU A 190 4.59 -18.29 9.65
N ASN A 191 3.89 -18.12 10.78
CA ASN A 191 3.47 -16.81 11.26
C ASN A 191 4.70 -15.93 11.55
N LYS A 192 4.63 -14.65 11.18
CA LYS A 192 5.74 -13.69 11.30
C LYS A 192 6.99 -14.06 10.47
N THR A 193 6.84 -14.93 9.48
CA THR A 193 7.90 -15.19 8.49
C THR A 193 7.74 -14.24 7.31
N ALA A 194 8.84 -13.67 6.84
CA ALA A 194 8.88 -12.79 5.68
C ALA A 194 9.81 -13.34 4.59
N LEU A 195 9.43 -13.15 3.33
CA LEU A 195 10.34 -13.24 2.19
C LEU A 195 10.61 -11.82 1.70
N LEU A 196 11.85 -11.38 1.82
CA LEU A 196 12.27 -10.06 1.36
C LEU A 196 12.63 -10.13 -0.12
N LEU A 197 12.20 -9.13 -0.89
CA LEU A 197 12.58 -9.05 -2.30
C LEU A 197 14.09 -8.81 -2.41
N HIS A 198 14.79 -9.74 -3.05
CA HIS A 198 16.20 -9.56 -3.39
C HIS A 198 16.39 -8.91 -4.77
N SER A 199 15.67 -9.40 -5.78
CA SER A 199 15.74 -8.88 -7.14
C SER A 199 14.51 -9.27 -7.96
N ARG A 200 14.10 -8.42 -8.89
CA ARG A 200 13.16 -8.75 -9.97
C ARG A 200 13.85 -8.49 -11.30
N ILE A 201 13.96 -9.51 -12.14
CA ILE A 201 14.65 -9.42 -13.42
C ILE A 201 13.67 -9.82 -14.52
N ASN A 202 13.50 -8.94 -15.51
CA ASN A 202 12.74 -9.25 -16.71
C ASN A 202 13.71 -9.60 -17.84
N TYR A 203 13.93 -10.89 -18.09
CA TYR A 203 14.84 -11.32 -19.14
C TYR A 203 14.21 -11.13 -20.53
N GLY A 204 14.85 -10.32 -21.37
CA GLY A 204 14.49 -10.20 -22.78
C GLY A 204 13.37 -9.22 -23.12
N ALA A 205 12.95 -8.36 -22.18
CA ALA A 205 11.98 -7.30 -22.43
C ALA A 205 12.62 -5.91 -22.31
N ASN A 206 12.02 -4.92 -22.99
CA ASN A 206 12.46 -3.52 -22.90
C ASN A 206 11.88 -2.78 -21.67
N ASP A 207 10.82 -3.29 -21.03
CA ASP A 207 10.14 -2.64 -19.89
C ASP A 207 9.94 -3.58 -18.70
N SER A 208 9.82 -3.01 -17.50
CA SER A 208 9.45 -3.71 -16.27
C SER A 208 7.94 -3.94 -16.19
N ILE A 209 7.53 -5.20 -16.00
CA ILE A 209 6.14 -5.61 -15.83
C ILE A 209 5.81 -5.58 -14.33
N GLY A 210 4.80 -4.79 -13.92
CA GLY A 210 4.28 -4.78 -12.55
C GLY A 210 3.62 -6.12 -12.18
N LEU A 211 3.56 -6.46 -10.89
CA LEU A 211 2.97 -7.73 -10.40
C LEU A 211 1.53 -7.99 -10.89
N VAL A 212 0.78 -6.94 -11.23
CA VAL A 212 -0.60 -7.03 -11.74
C VAL A 212 -0.66 -7.62 -13.16
N SER A 213 0.41 -7.46 -13.96
CA SER A 213 0.41 -7.86 -15.38
C SER A 213 0.82 -9.31 -15.66
N LEU A 214 1.13 -10.12 -14.64
CA LEU A 214 1.46 -11.55 -14.83
C LEU A 214 0.24 -12.49 -14.87
N LEU A 215 -0.97 -11.99 -14.59
CA LEU A 215 -2.16 -12.84 -14.50
C LEU A 215 -2.83 -13.26 -15.82
N PRO A 216 -2.71 -12.56 -16.97
CA PRO A 216 -3.32 -13.05 -18.20
C PRO A 216 -2.42 -13.97 -19.04
N TYR A 217 -1.12 -14.14 -18.69
CA TYR A 217 -0.16 -14.84 -19.56
C TYR A 217 0.29 -16.23 -19.09
N ILE A 218 -0.35 -16.77 -18.04
CA ILE A 218 -0.18 -18.17 -17.66
C ILE A 218 -1.56 -18.84 -17.69
N ALA A 219 -2.01 -19.15 -18.90
CA ALA A 219 -3.05 -20.13 -19.20
C ALA A 219 -2.59 -20.97 -20.40
#